data_AF-A0A9E3DDC5-F1
#
_entry.id   AF-A0A9E3DDC5-F1
#
_cell.length_a   1.000
_cell.length_b   1.000
_cell.length_c   1.000
_cell.angle_alpha   90.00
_cell.angle_beta   90.00
_cell.angle_gamma   90.00
#
_symmetry.space_group_name_H-M   'P 1'
#
loop_
_entity.id
_entity.type
_entity.pdbx_description
1 polymer ?
#
loop_
_entity_poly.entity_id
_entity_poly.type
_entity_poly.pdbx_seq_one_letter_code
_entity_poly.pdbx_strand_id
1 'polypeptide(L)' 'FSGRTRTVEAFVLDTDADLYGQHVALDFVARIRGQRKFDSVKELITAMNKDTDKARGILSSD' A
#
# COMPACT_ATOMS: atom_id res chain seq x y z
N PHE A 1 -3.11 9.36 14.75
CA PHE A 1 -4.08 9.39 13.65
C PHE A 1 -5.47 9.07 14.18
N SER A 2 -6.41 10.02 14.15
CA SER A 2 -7.79 9.82 14.63
C SER A 2 -8.76 9.27 13.57
N GLY A 3 -8.25 8.94 12.36
CA GLY A 3 -9.06 8.48 11.22
C GLY A 3 -10.00 9.54 10.63
N ARG A 4 -9.92 10.79 11.10
CA ARG A 4 -10.79 11.90 10.67
C ARG A 4 -10.34 12.58 9.38
N THR A 5 -9.09 12.37 8.99
CA THR A 5 -8.50 12.91 7.77
C THR A 5 -8.24 11.77 6.81
N ARG A 6 -8.62 11.94 5.53
CA ARG A 6 -8.28 10.97 4.48
C ARG A 6 -6.77 11.01 4.27
N THR A 7 -6.14 9.85 4.31
CA THR A 7 -4.71 9.69 4.02
C THR A 7 -4.54 8.88 2.74
N VAL A 8 -3.45 9.16 2.03
CA VAL A 8 -2.91 8.28 0.99
C VAL A 8 -1.54 7.87 1.48
N GLU A 9 -1.36 6.58 1.71
CA GLU A 9 -0.11 5.98 2.20
C GLU A 9 0.40 5.04 1.12
N ALA A 10 1.62 5.28 0.65
CA ALA A 10 2.27 4.50 -0.40
C ALA A 10 3.42 3.69 0.20
N PHE A 11 3.40 2.38 -0.05
CA PHE A 11 4.52 1.48 0.26
C PHE A 11 5.29 1.23 -1.03
N VAL A 12 6.53 1.72 -1.11
CA VAL A 12 7.41 1.50 -2.27
C VAL A 12 7.96 0.09 -2.21
N LEU A 13 7.78 -0.69 -3.27
CA LEU A 13 8.22 -2.09 -3.30
C LEU A 13 9.74 -2.18 -3.37
N ASP A 14 10.29 -3.15 -2.64
CA ASP A 14 11.68 -3.63 -2.74
C ASP A 14 12.76 -2.56 -2.49
N THR A 15 12.40 -1.46 -1.83
CA THR A 15 13.33 -0.38 -1.47
C THR A 15 13.00 0.21 -0.10
N ASP A 16 14.01 0.82 0.51
CA ASP A 16 13.87 1.68 1.68
C ASP A 16 14.19 3.10 1.22
N ALA A 17 13.16 3.95 1.15
CA ALA A 17 13.24 5.29 0.59
C ALA A 17 12.73 6.32 1.60
N ASP A 18 13.56 7.33 1.89
CA ASP A 18 13.13 8.51 2.61
C ASP A 18 12.59 9.56 1.62
N LEU A 19 11.28 9.74 1.64
CA LEU A 19 10.56 10.67 0.75
C LEU A 19 10.02 11.89 1.50
N TYR A 20 10.41 12.12 2.76
CA TYR A 20 9.94 13.28 3.50
C TYR A 20 10.42 14.60 2.86
N GLY A 21 9.49 15.54 2.68
CA GLY A 21 9.75 16.83 2.05
C GLY A 21 9.86 16.80 0.52
N GLN A 22 9.76 15.60 -0.10
CA GLN A 22 9.76 15.46 -1.55
C GLN A 22 8.37 15.66 -2.13
N HIS A 23 8.29 16.28 -3.30
CA HIS A 23 7.07 16.28 -4.11
C HIS A 23 7.00 14.98 -4.91
N VAL A 24 5.95 14.20 -4.70
CA VAL A 24 5.72 12.92 -5.38
C VAL A 24 4.37 12.91 -6.09
N ALA A 25 4.29 12.19 -7.20
CA ALA A 25 3.05 11.90 -7.91
C ALA A 25 2.65 10.44 -7.69
N LEU A 26 1.35 10.16 -7.74
CA LEU A 26 0.80 8.81 -7.59
C LEU A 26 -0.22 8.56 -8.69
N ASP A 27 -0.04 7.45 -9.42
CA ASP A 27 -0.99 6.96 -10.40
C ASP A 27 -1.70 5.70 -9.87
N PHE A 28 -3.02 5.70 -9.94
CA PHE A 28 -3.84 4.57 -9.50
C PHE A 28 -4.12 3.64 -10.68
N VAL A 29 -3.36 2.54 -10.76
CA VAL A 29 -3.47 1.55 -11.84
C VAL A 29 -4.68 0.62 -11.64
N ALA A 30 -4.77 -0.03 -10.47
CA ALA A 30 -5.81 -1.01 -10.20
C ALA A 30 -6.17 -1.11 -8.71
N ARG A 31 -7.39 -1.57 -8.43
CA ARG A 31 -7.88 -1.79 -7.07
C ARG A 31 -7.53 -3.20 -6.57
N ILE A 32 -6.73 -3.29 -5.52
CA ILE A 32 -6.31 -4.56 -4.89
C ILE A 32 -7.37 -5.10 -3.92
N ARG A 33 -7.81 -4.27 -2.95
CA ARG A 33 -8.70 -4.63 -1.83
C ARG A 33 -9.43 -3.39 -1.26
N GLY A 34 -10.51 -3.60 -0.49
CA GLY A 34 -11.11 -2.55 0.35
C GLY A 34 -10.44 -2.40 1.73
N GLN A 35 -10.68 -1.28 2.42
CA GLN A 35 -10.18 -1.07 3.77
C GLN A 35 -10.88 -2.02 4.76
N ARG A 36 -10.11 -2.58 5.70
CA ARG A 36 -10.64 -3.44 6.77
C ARG A 36 -9.77 -3.29 8.02
N LYS A 37 -10.37 -3.51 9.20
CA LYS A 37 -9.62 -3.69 10.44
C LYS A 37 -9.07 -5.12 10.50
N PHE A 38 -7.96 -5.29 11.22
CA PHE A 38 -7.35 -6.59 11.49
C PHE A 38 -7.28 -6.77 12.99
N ASP A 39 -7.48 -8.00 13.44
CA ASP A 39 -7.53 -8.32 14.87
C ASP A 39 -6.12 -8.58 15.43
N SER A 40 -5.13 -8.77 14.56
CA SER A 40 -3.73 -8.87 14.93
C SER A 40 -2.76 -8.31 13.88
N VAL A 41 -1.56 -7.96 14.34
CA VAL A 41 -0.45 -7.54 13.46
C VAL A 41 -0.07 -8.65 12.48
N LYS A 42 -0.12 -9.92 12.90
CA LYS A 42 0.19 -11.07 12.03
C LYS A 42 -0.76 -11.16 10.84
N GLU A 43 -2.05 -10.93 11.06
CA GLU A 43 -3.04 -10.93 9.98
C GLU A 43 -2.85 -9.75 9.04
N LEU A 44 -2.52 -8.57 9.57
CA LEU A 44 -2.19 -7.39 8.77
C LEU A 44 -1.00 -7.67 7.85
N ILE A 45 0.12 -8.15 8.40
CA ILE A 45 1.32 -8.50 7.62
C ILE A 45 0.98 -9.54 6.54
N THR A 46 0.22 -10.58 6.90
CA THR A 46 -0.20 -11.61 5.95
C THR A 46 -1.00 -11.04 4.77
N ALA A 47 -1.90 -10.09 5.04
CA ALA A 47 -2.65 -9.43 3.98
C ALA A 47 -1.77 -8.47 3.16
N MET A 48 -0.89 -7.71 3.80
CA MET A 48 0.05 -6.82 3.11
C MET A 48 0.94 -7.60 2.14
N ASN A 49 1.46 -8.76 2.51
CA ASN A 49 2.25 -9.60 1.60
C ASN A 49 1.44 -10.07 0.38
N LYS A 50 0.17 -10.45 0.57
CA LYS A 50 -0.72 -10.78 -0.56
C LYS A 50 -1.03 -9.58 -1.44
N ASP A 51 -1.19 -8.41 -0.82
CA ASP A 51 -1.44 -7.15 -1.51
C ASP A 51 -0.21 -6.79 -2.37
N THR A 52 1.04 -6.98 -1.89
CA THR A 52 2.27 -6.73 -2.67
C THR A 52 2.46 -7.74 -3.80
N ASP A 53 2.19 -9.03 -3.58
CA ASP A 53 2.26 -10.06 -4.64
C ASP A 53 1.27 -9.76 -5.77
N LYS A 54 0.04 -9.36 -5.41
CA LYS A 54 -0.98 -8.97 -6.40
C LYS A 54 -0.58 -7.70 -7.15
N ALA A 55 0.01 -6.71 -6.47
CA ALA A 55 0.52 -5.50 -7.11
C ALA A 55 1.58 -5.83 -8.17
N ARG A 56 2.53 -6.72 -7.86
CA ARG A 56 3.53 -7.19 -8.83
C ARG A 56 2.89 -7.85 -10.04
N GLY A 57 1.91 -8.74 -9.82
CA GLY A 57 1.18 -9.39 -10.92
C GLY A 57 0.52 -8.40 -11.87
N ILE A 58 -0.17 -7.40 -11.32
CA ILE A 58 -0.83 -6.34 -12.10
C ILE A 58 0.20 -5.54 -12.91
N LEU A 59 1.24 -5.01 -12.26
CA LEU A 59 2.24 -4.14 -12.90
C LEU A 59 3.15 -4.87 -13.90
N SER A 60 3.23 -6.20 -13.82
CA SER A 60 3.96 -7.01 -14.80
C SER A 60 3.17 -7.32 -16.08
N SER A 61 1.85 -7.04 -16.06
CA SER A 61 0.93 -7.31 -17.18
C SER A 61 0.52 -6.04 -17.93
N ASP A 62 0.97 -4.88 -17.46
CA ASP A 62 0.87 -3.57 -18.14
C ASP A 62 2.12 -3.33 -19.01
#